data_AF-A0A9D3RKQ1-F1
#
_entry.id   AF-A0A9D3RKQ1-F1
#
_cell.length_a   1.000
_cell.length_b   1.000
_cell.length_c   1.000
_cell.angle_alpha   90.00
_cell.angle_beta   90.00
_cell.angle_gamma   90.00
#
_symmetry.space_group_name_H-M   'P 1'
#
loop_
_entity.id
_entity.type
_entity.pdbx_description
1 polymer ?
#
loop_
_entity_poly.entity_id
_entity_poly.type
_entity_poly.pdbx_seq_one_letter_code
_entity_poly.pdbx_strand_id
1 'polypeptide(L)'
;SGCRVTQRGCDSLASALCSNPSHLRELDLRYNHPGDSGVRALSAAKLDTLTLLVDRGGENRTKPGPRKYGCQFTLDPNTAQRELSLSEGNRKVTHTTERGEPYPDHPERFEYEPQVVCRESVCERCYWEAEFSVSKGVG
;
A
#
# COMPACT_ATOMS: atom_id res chain seq x y z
N SER A 1 -14.42 -0.65 14.91
CA SER A 1 -13.81 0.11 16.00
C SER A 1 -12.31 -0.10 15.95
N GLY A 2 -11.49 0.96 15.85
CA GLY A 2 -10.03 0.81 15.95
C GLY A 2 -9.61 1.08 17.38
N CYS A 3 -8.91 0.14 18.03
CA CYS A 3 -8.51 0.25 19.44
C CYS A 3 -7.46 1.35 19.70
N ARG A 4 -6.98 2.04 18.66
CA ARG A 4 -5.97 3.10 18.74
C ARG A 4 -4.73 2.63 19.50
N VAL A 5 -4.32 1.37 19.32
CA VAL A 5 -3.05 0.89 19.87
C VAL A 5 -1.93 1.72 19.25
N THR A 6 -1.24 2.48 20.10
CA THR A 6 -0.08 3.32 19.77
C THR A 6 1.21 2.58 20.12
N GLN A 7 2.36 3.20 19.86
CA GLN A 7 3.66 2.68 20.28
C GLN A 7 3.69 2.24 21.75
N ARG A 8 3.21 3.08 22.68
CA ARG A 8 3.18 2.72 24.12
C ARG A 8 2.31 1.50 24.40
N GLY A 9 1.22 1.34 23.65
CA GLY A 9 0.37 0.16 23.74
C GLY A 9 1.11 -1.11 23.27
N CYS A 10 1.97 -0.98 22.26
CA CYS A 10 2.80 -2.08 21.77
C CYS A 10 3.87 -2.49 22.78
N ASP A 11 4.48 -1.53 23.49
CA ASP A 11 5.46 -1.83 24.55
C ASP A 11 4.81 -2.64 25.69
N SER A 12 3.62 -2.23 26.12
CA SER A 12 2.84 -2.96 27.12
C SER A 12 2.46 -4.37 26.62
N LEU A 13 2.06 -4.48 25.36
CA LEU A 13 1.68 -5.76 24.75
C LEU A 13 2.89 -6.70 24.60
N ALA A 14 4.04 -6.18 24.18
CA ALA A 14 5.30 -6.93 24.11
C ALA A 14 5.72 -7.46 25.49
N SER A 15 5.65 -6.63 26.53
CA SER A 15 5.93 -7.04 27.91
C SER A 15 4.98 -8.15 28.39
N ALA A 16 3.69 -8.05 28.06
CA ALA A 16 2.70 -9.08 28.38
C ALA A 16 3.00 -10.42 27.66
N LEU A 17 3.38 -10.38 26.38
CA LEU A 17 3.72 -11.58 25.61
C LEU A 17 5.01 -12.26 26.11
N CYS A 18 5.99 -11.48 26.55
CA CYS A 18 7.23 -12.03 27.13
C CYS A 18 7.02 -12.62 28.53
N SER A 19 6.18 -11.99 29.35
CA SER A 19 5.92 -12.44 30.73
C SER A 19 4.97 -13.63 30.81
N ASN A 20 4.09 -13.79 29.83
CA ASN A 20 3.21 -14.94 29.72
C ASN A 20 3.28 -15.53 28.31
N PRO A 21 4.18 -16.51 28.06
CA PRO A 21 4.31 -17.15 26.76
C PRO A 21 3.00 -17.87 26.42
N SER A 22 2.19 -17.18 25.61
CA SER A 22 0.88 -17.67 25.18
C SER A 22 1.01 -18.67 24.04
N HIS A 23 -0.01 -19.50 23.83
CA HIS A 23 -0.17 -20.30 22.61
C HIS A 23 -0.67 -19.46 21.41
N LEU A 24 -0.59 -18.13 21.50
CA LEU A 24 -1.06 -17.24 20.44
C LEU A 24 -0.21 -17.44 19.19
N ARG A 25 -0.86 -17.81 18.10
CA ARG A 25 -0.21 -18.03 16.79
C ARG A 25 -0.37 -16.83 15.86
N GLU A 26 -1.35 -15.98 16.12
CA GLU A 26 -1.62 -14.79 15.30
C GLU A 26 -1.99 -13.62 16.20
N LEU A 27 -1.34 -12.48 15.96
CA LEU A 27 -1.69 -11.21 16.56
C LEU A 27 -2.05 -10.24 15.44
N ASP A 28 -3.34 -9.92 15.34
CA ASP A 28 -3.85 -8.97 14.36
C ASP A 28 -3.94 -7.56 14.96
N LEU A 29 -3.05 -6.69 14.50
CA LEU A 29 -3.05 -5.26 14.81
C LEU A 29 -3.37 -4.41 13.57
N ARG A 30 -3.97 -5.01 12.53
CA ARG A 30 -4.69 -4.23 11.52
C ARG A 30 -5.66 -3.29 12.24
N TYR A 31 -5.95 -2.15 11.63
CA TYR A 31 -6.82 -1.14 12.26
C TYR A 31 -6.23 -0.37 13.45
N ASN A 32 -4.91 -0.45 13.69
CA ASN A 32 -4.19 0.35 14.69
C ASN A 32 -3.02 1.17 14.09
N HIS A 33 -2.28 1.90 14.95
CA HIS A 33 -1.10 2.68 14.58
C HIS A 33 0.06 2.39 15.56
N PRO A 34 0.63 1.18 15.50
CA PRO A 34 1.72 0.78 16.39
C PRO A 34 3.00 1.61 16.19
N GLY A 35 3.17 2.21 15.00
CA GLY A 35 4.41 2.86 14.59
C GLY A 35 5.56 1.85 14.37
N ASP A 36 6.63 2.26 13.71
CA ASP A 36 7.75 1.36 13.37
C ASP A 36 8.43 0.78 14.61
N SER A 37 8.56 1.60 15.65
CA SER A 37 9.10 1.21 16.96
C SER A 37 8.21 0.20 17.67
N GLY A 38 6.89 0.37 17.65
CA GLY A 38 5.95 -0.59 18.23
C GLY A 38 5.92 -1.92 17.47
N VAL A 39 5.99 -1.88 16.14
CA VAL A 39 6.12 -3.09 15.31
C VAL A 39 7.43 -3.82 15.63
N ARG A 40 8.54 -3.10 15.79
CA ARG A 40 9.83 -3.67 16.15
C ARG A 40 9.81 -4.30 17.55
N ALA A 41 9.21 -3.64 18.54
CA ALA A 41 9.08 -4.16 19.89
C ALA A 41 8.28 -5.49 19.90
N LEU A 42 7.17 -5.54 19.16
CA LEU A 42 6.34 -6.76 19.05
C LEU A 42 7.02 -7.87 18.26
N SER A 43 7.82 -7.52 17.25
CA SER A 43 8.58 -8.49 16.46
C SER A 43 9.76 -9.08 17.26
N ALA A 44 10.35 -8.29 18.16
CA ALA A 44 11.41 -8.75 19.06
C ALA A 44 10.88 -9.61 20.21
N ALA A 45 9.63 -9.38 20.64
CA ALA A 45 8.97 -10.17 21.69
C ALA A 45 8.56 -11.59 21.25
N LYS A 46 8.88 -12.01 20.02
CA LYS A 46 8.40 -13.27 19.44
C LYS A 46 9.21 -14.49 19.91
N LEU A 47 8.50 -15.39 20.58
CA LEU A 47 8.56 -16.84 20.38
C LEU A 47 8.39 -17.14 18.87
N ASP A 48 9.21 -18.04 18.31
CA ASP A 48 9.40 -18.33 16.87
C ASP A 48 8.13 -18.66 16.02
N THR A 49 6.93 -18.69 16.60
CA THR A 49 5.71 -19.24 15.97
C THR A 49 4.56 -18.25 15.75
N LEU A 50 4.65 -17.00 16.22
CA LEU A 50 3.55 -16.04 16.09
C LEU A 50 3.61 -15.32 14.73
N THR A 51 2.48 -15.01 14.11
CA THR A 51 2.34 -14.18 12.90
C THR A 51 1.77 -12.81 13.30
N LEU A 52 2.42 -11.72 12.89
CA LEU A 52 1.99 -10.35 13.22
C LEU A 52 1.39 -9.70 11.97
N LEU A 53 0.12 -9.31 12.04
CA LEU A 53 -0.56 -8.60 10.96
C LEU A 53 -0.66 -7.11 11.32
N VAL A 54 -0.11 -6.24 10.48
CA VAL A 54 -0.13 -4.78 10.64
C VAL A 54 -0.37 -4.12 9.29
N ASP A 55 -1.21 -3.08 9.27
CA ASP A 55 -1.43 -2.28 8.06
C ASP A 55 -0.31 -1.25 7.88
N ARG A 56 0.18 -1.10 6.64
CA ARG A 56 1.14 -0.03 6.28
C ARG A 56 0.53 1.37 6.33
N GLY A 57 -0.80 1.49 6.36
CA GLY A 57 -1.54 2.76 6.27
C GLY A 57 -1.75 3.51 7.60
N GLY A 58 -0.93 3.24 8.61
CA GLY A 58 -1.15 3.73 9.98
C GLY A 58 -1.36 5.25 10.10
N GLU A 59 -0.60 6.06 9.36
CA GLU A 59 -0.74 7.53 9.37
C GLU A 59 -2.09 8.01 8.83
N ASN A 60 -2.67 7.28 7.87
CA ASN A 60 -3.93 7.67 7.24
C ASN A 60 -5.10 7.54 8.22
N ARG A 61 -5.03 6.66 9.23
CA ARG A 61 -6.15 6.39 10.15
C ARG A 61 -6.58 7.55 11.05
N THR A 62 -5.72 8.55 11.24
CA THR A 62 -6.07 9.77 11.98
C THR A 62 -6.85 10.75 11.12
N LYS A 63 -6.89 10.56 9.79
CA LYS A 63 -7.61 11.43 8.86
C LYS A 63 -9.12 11.22 8.96
N PRO A 64 -9.93 12.29 8.89
CA PRO A 64 -11.39 12.16 8.86
C PRO A 64 -11.88 11.57 7.52
N GLY A 65 -13.09 11.02 7.54
CA GLY A 65 -13.78 10.57 6.33
C GLY A 65 -13.14 9.34 5.65
N PRO A 66 -13.29 9.17 4.32
CA PRO A 66 -12.78 8.02 3.59
C PRO A 66 -11.25 7.99 3.49
N ARG A 67 -10.60 9.16 3.67
CA ARG A 67 -9.13 9.29 3.70
C ARG A 67 -8.46 8.44 4.79
N LYS A 68 -9.22 7.97 5.78
CA LYS A 68 -8.72 6.99 6.77
C LYS A 68 -8.33 5.63 6.20
N TYR A 69 -8.81 5.33 5.00
CA TYR A 69 -8.46 4.15 4.21
C TYR A 69 -7.57 4.50 3.02
N GLY A 70 -6.91 5.66 3.07
CA GLY A 70 -6.03 6.14 1.99
C GLY A 70 -4.95 5.13 1.67
N CYS A 71 -4.90 4.71 0.41
CA CYS A 71 -3.84 3.89 -0.17
C CYS A 71 -3.02 4.72 -1.14
N GLN A 72 -1.73 4.43 -1.23
CA GLN A 72 -0.92 4.90 -2.35
C GLN A 72 -0.72 3.73 -3.31
N PHE A 73 -0.85 4.02 -4.59
CA PHE A 73 -0.64 3.07 -5.67
C PHE A 73 0.48 3.53 -6.56
N THR A 74 1.19 2.56 -7.12
CA THR A 74 2.17 2.77 -8.17
C THR A 74 1.75 1.99 -9.41
N LEU A 75 1.70 2.67 -10.54
CA LEU A 75 1.39 2.06 -11.82
C LEU A 75 2.52 1.11 -12.21
N ASP A 76 2.19 -0.04 -12.79
CA ASP A 76 3.18 -1.03 -13.18
C ASP A 76 3.64 -0.83 -14.64
N PRO A 77 4.91 -0.44 -14.88
CA PRO A 77 5.46 -0.31 -16.23
C PRO A 77 5.43 -1.60 -17.03
N ASN A 78 5.37 -2.77 -16.38
CA ASN A 78 5.30 -4.06 -17.07
C ASN A 78 3.93 -4.33 -17.70
N THR A 79 2.90 -3.66 -17.21
CA THR A 79 1.52 -3.82 -17.71
C THR A 79 1.13 -2.69 -18.66
N ALA A 80 1.76 -1.51 -18.51
CA ALA A 80 1.44 -0.31 -19.28
C ALA A 80 1.52 -0.54 -20.79
N GLN A 81 0.45 -0.21 -21.50
CA GLN A 81 0.45 -0.24 -22.95
C GLN A 81 1.46 0.79 -23.53
N ARG A 82 1.99 0.53 -24.73
CA ARG A 82 3.13 1.26 -25.31
C ARG A 82 2.87 2.73 -25.64
N GLU A 83 1.62 3.15 -25.81
CA GLU A 83 1.20 4.54 -26.03
C GLU A 83 0.98 5.30 -24.71
N LEU A 84 1.25 4.67 -23.56
CA LEU A 84 1.22 5.30 -22.25
C LEU A 84 2.62 5.61 -21.75
N SER A 85 2.84 6.85 -21.29
CA SER A 85 4.06 7.24 -20.59
C SER A 85 3.79 7.38 -19.09
N LEU A 86 4.60 6.67 -18.29
CA LEU A 86 4.55 6.75 -16.84
C LEU A 86 5.59 7.75 -16.33
N SER A 87 5.19 8.60 -15.39
CA SER A 87 6.04 9.63 -14.79
C SER A 87 5.75 9.82 -13.30
N GLU A 88 6.48 10.74 -12.65
CA GLU A 88 6.31 11.08 -11.22
C GLU A 88 6.46 9.87 -10.27
N GLY A 89 7.40 8.98 -10.61
CA GLY A 89 7.59 7.72 -9.90
C GLY A 89 6.42 6.75 -10.13
N ASN A 90 5.93 6.68 -11.37
CA ASN A 90 4.78 5.86 -11.80
C ASN A 90 3.47 6.20 -11.10
N ARG A 91 3.25 7.47 -10.75
CA ARG A 91 1.98 7.96 -10.18
C ARG A 91 1.14 8.77 -11.16
N LYS A 92 1.72 9.06 -12.32
CA LYS A 92 1.06 9.79 -13.40
C LYS A 92 1.20 9.04 -14.70
N VAL A 93 0.12 9.00 -15.45
CA VAL A 93 0.04 8.40 -16.79
C VAL A 93 -0.44 9.46 -17.78
N THR A 94 0.21 9.49 -18.93
CA THR A 94 -0.16 10.37 -20.05
C THR A 94 -0.14 9.59 -21.35
N HIS A 95 -1.07 9.89 -22.26
CA HIS A 95 -0.99 9.39 -23.62
C HIS A 95 0.18 10.05 -24.35
N THR A 96 0.99 9.27 -25.06
CA THR A 96 2.07 9.77 -25.91
C THR A 96 1.83 9.36 -27.36
N THR A 97 2.29 10.20 -28.30
CA THR A 97 2.31 9.89 -29.74
C THR A 97 3.70 9.48 -30.22
N GLU A 98 4.71 9.54 -29.33
CA GLU A 98 6.08 9.17 -29.64
C GLU A 98 6.20 7.64 -29.71
N ARG A 99 6.29 7.11 -30.93
CA ARG A 99 6.64 5.71 -31.20
C ARG A 99 8.14 5.48 -30.97
N GLY A 100 8.53 5.38 -29.70
CA GLY A 100 9.75 4.72 -29.25
C GLY A 100 9.37 3.55 -28.33
N GLU A 101 10.29 2.61 -28.08
CA GLU A 101 10.10 1.52 -27.12
C GLU A 101 10.63 1.94 -25.73
N PRO A 102 9.84 2.55 -24.83
CA PRO A 102 10.28 2.82 -23.46
C PRO A 102 10.19 1.58 -22.57
N TYR A 103 9.43 0.55 -22.95
CA TYR A 103 9.21 -0.64 -22.13
C TYR A 103 9.58 -1.93 -22.86
N PRO A 104 10.34 -2.84 -22.22
CA PRO A 104 10.61 -4.17 -22.76
C PRO A 104 9.34 -4.99 -22.95
N ASP A 105 9.36 -5.97 -23.86
CA ASP A 105 8.29 -6.95 -23.98
C ASP A 105 8.03 -7.67 -22.64
N HIS A 106 6.75 -7.84 -22.30
CA HIS A 106 6.32 -8.47 -21.07
C HIS A 106 4.98 -9.18 -21.26
N PRO A 107 4.79 -10.42 -20.76
CA PRO A 107 3.57 -11.20 -20.98
C PRO A 107 2.30 -10.58 -20.37
N GLU A 108 2.45 -9.71 -19.38
CA GLU A 108 1.32 -9.01 -18.73
C GLU A 108 1.02 -7.63 -19.36
N ARG A 109 1.71 -7.27 -20.44
CA ARG A 109 1.55 -5.97 -21.09
C ARG A 109 0.24 -5.92 -21.88
N PHE A 110 -0.55 -4.88 -21.68
CA PHE A 110 -1.69 -4.62 -22.56
C PHE A 110 -1.17 -4.22 -23.94
N GLU A 111 -1.67 -4.90 -24.99
CA GLU A 111 -1.22 -4.66 -26.37
C GLU A 111 -2.12 -3.69 -27.13
N TYR A 112 -3.44 -3.78 -26.90
CA TYR A 112 -4.43 -3.10 -27.73
C TYR A 112 -5.01 -1.84 -27.09
N GLU A 113 -5.44 -1.93 -25.84
CA GLU A 113 -6.12 -0.83 -25.15
C GLU A 113 -5.12 0.00 -24.34
N PRO A 114 -5.24 1.34 -24.28
CA PRO A 114 -4.37 2.22 -23.51
C PRO A 114 -4.67 2.08 -22.00
N GLN A 115 -4.28 0.93 -21.44
CA GLN A 115 -4.52 0.52 -20.06
C GLN A 115 -3.19 0.26 -19.33
N VAL A 116 -3.26 0.38 -18.00
CA VAL A 116 -2.19 0.07 -17.06
C VAL A 116 -2.83 -0.33 -15.73
N VAL A 117 -2.24 -1.30 -15.03
CA VAL A 117 -2.67 -1.68 -13.68
C VAL A 117 -1.64 -1.26 -12.63
N CYS A 118 -2.07 -1.19 -11.38
CA CYS A 118 -1.19 -0.90 -10.26
C CYS A 118 -0.44 -2.17 -9.81
N ARG A 119 0.75 -1.99 -9.22
CA ARG A 119 1.55 -3.09 -8.65
C ARG A 119 0.92 -3.67 -7.40
N GLU A 120 0.26 -2.82 -6.62
CA GLU A 120 -0.34 -3.21 -5.35
C GLU A 120 -1.70 -3.86 -5.59
N SER A 121 -1.87 -5.08 -5.09
CA SER A 121 -3.20 -5.69 -4.96
C SER A 121 -3.90 -5.15 -3.72
N VAL A 122 -5.19 -4.84 -3.85
CA VAL A 122 -6.05 -4.47 -2.72
C VAL A 122 -6.75 -5.70 -2.15
N CYS A 123 -6.52 -5.99 -0.88
CA CYS A 123 -7.16 -7.10 -0.17
C CYS A 123 -8.29 -6.66 0.78
N GLU A 124 -8.47 -5.36 1.04
CA GLU A 124 -9.44 -4.82 2.00
C GLU A 124 -10.01 -3.45 1.60
N ARG A 125 -10.60 -2.72 2.56
CA ARG A 125 -11.10 -1.35 2.39
C ARG A 125 -9.96 -0.43 2.00
N CYS A 126 -10.07 0.13 0.80
CA CYS A 126 -9.10 1.06 0.25
C CYS A 126 -9.82 2.27 -0.35
N TYR A 127 -9.20 3.44 -0.20
CA TYR A 127 -9.62 4.69 -0.80
C TYR A 127 -8.44 5.33 -1.52
N TRP A 128 -8.66 5.79 -2.73
CA TRP A 128 -7.70 6.55 -3.53
C TRP A 128 -8.41 7.66 -4.28
N GLU A 129 -7.65 8.69 -4.63
CA GLU A 129 -8.09 9.83 -5.43
C GLU A 129 -7.20 9.85 -6.69
N ALA A 130 -7.77 10.20 -7.84
CA ALA A 130 -7.00 10.48 -9.04
C ALA A 130 -7.48 11.78 -9.67
N GLU A 131 -6.53 12.51 -10.23
CA GLU A 131 -6.77 13.71 -11.00
C GLU A 131 -6.70 13.37 -12.48
N PHE A 132 -7.66 13.85 -13.25
CA PHE A 132 -7.69 13.69 -14.69
C PHE A 132 -7.76 15.06 -15.36
N SER A 133 -6.94 15.25 -16.39
CA SER A 133 -6.95 16.44 -17.22
C SER A 133 -7.03 16.05 -18.70
N VAL A 134 -7.85 16.77 -19.45
CA VAL A 134 -7.94 16.61 -20.90
C VAL A 134 -7.01 17.63 -21.55
N SER A 135 -5.98 17.17 -22.25
CA SER A 135 -5.25 18.04 -23.17
C SER A 135 -6.17 18.36 -24.35
N LYS A 136 -6.68 19.60 -24.42
CA LYS A 136 -7.33 20.10 -25.63
C LYS A 136 -6.27 20.19 -26.72
N GLY A 137 -6.33 19.31 -27.71
CA GLY A 137 -5.56 19.47 -28.94
C GLY A 137 -5.90 20.84 -29.53
N VAL A 138 -4.90 21.71 -29.63
CA VAL A 138 -5.01 22.91 -30.46
C VAL A 138 -4.99 22.40 -31.89
N GLY A 139 -6.18 22.31 -32.50
CA GLY A 139 -6.35 22.11 -33.94
C GLY A 139 -6.11 23.40 -34.70
#